data_AF-A0A402AJD0-F1
#
_entry.id   AF-A0A402AJD0-F1
#
_cell.length_a   1.000
_cell.length_b   1.000
_cell.length_c   1.000
_cell.angle_alpha   90.00
_cell.angle_beta   90.00
_cell.angle_gamma   90.00
#
_symmetry.space_group_name_H-M   'P 1'
#
loop_
_entity.id
_entity.type
_entity.pdbx_description
1 polymer ?
#
loop_
_entity_poly.entity_id
_entity_poly.type
_entity_poly.pdbx_seq_one_letter_code
_entity_poly.pdbx_strand_id
1 'polypeptide(L)' 'MRGYNEMNVSLNIATDPRPIPEGASIYSRKVARSGHISYEGRPYFISKNLAGQYIRFMVIEGRLIVDAAIPLHKEYPLC' A
#
# COMPACT_ATOMS: atom_id res chain seq x y z
N MET A 1 -18.10 -6.86 -24.17
CA MET A 1 -16.86 -6.52 -23.44
C MET A 1 -16.92 -5.03 -23.11
N ARG A 2 -17.12 -4.67 -21.84
CA ARG A 2 -17.35 -3.28 -21.42
C ARG A 2 -16.19 -2.88 -20.50
N GLY A 3 -15.48 -1.81 -20.89
CA GLY A 3 -14.23 -1.36 -20.28
C GLY A 3 -14.40 -0.92 -18.83
N TYR A 4 -13.37 -1.18 -18.04
CA TYR A 4 -13.25 -0.67 -16.68
C TYR A 4 -12.83 0.80 -16.78
N ASN A 5 -13.66 1.70 -16.24
CA ASN A 5 -13.31 3.11 -16.09
C ASN A 5 -12.11 3.25 -15.15
N GLU A 6 -11.02 3.79 -15.68
CA GLU A 6 -9.85 4.22 -14.91
C GLU A 6 -10.24 5.44 -14.07
N MET A 7 -10.42 5.23 -12.76
CA MET A 7 -10.58 6.34 -11.82
C MET A 7 -9.20 6.90 -11.47
N ASN A 8 -8.87 8.07 -12.01
CA ASN A 8 -7.77 8.90 -11.54
C ASN A 8 -8.10 9.40 -10.13
N VAL A 9 -7.64 8.67 -9.11
CA VAL A 9 -7.71 9.12 -7.71
C VAL A 9 -6.42 9.84 -7.38
N SER A 10 -6.45 11.17 -7.47
CA SER A 10 -5.41 12.05 -6.92
C SER A 10 -5.40 11.90 -5.39
N LEU A 11 -4.48 11.08 -4.88
CA LEU A 11 -4.25 10.92 -3.44
C LEU A 11 -3.33 12.04 -2.95
N ASN A 12 -3.90 13.05 -2.30
CA ASN A 12 -3.16 13.99 -1.47
C ASN A 12 -2.63 13.23 -0.24
N ILE A 13 -1.33 12.90 -0.25
CA ILE A 13 -0.65 12.13 0.80
C ILE A 13 0.05 13.12 1.73
N ALA A 14 -0.53 13.36 2.90
CA ALA A 14 0.15 14.05 3.99
C ALA A 14 0.61 13.03 5.04
N THR A 15 1.88 12.61 4.93
CA THR A 15 2.84 12.37 6.02
C THR A 15 4.12 11.85 5.37
N ASP A 16 5.15 12.69 5.37
CA ASP A 16 6.46 12.54 4.71
C ASP A 16 6.41 12.78 3.17
N PRO A 17 6.88 13.95 2.67
CA PRO A 17 6.73 14.36 1.27
C PRO A 17 7.80 13.71 0.39
N ARG A 18 8.03 12.41 0.57
CA ARG A 18 8.83 11.67 -0.42
C ARG A 18 7.93 11.53 -1.65
N PRO A 19 8.25 12.20 -2.77
CA PRO A 19 7.44 12.11 -3.96
C PRO A 19 7.35 10.63 -4.35
N ILE A 20 6.14 10.17 -4.64
CA ILE A 20 5.95 8.85 -5.24
C ILE A 20 6.72 8.89 -6.56
N PRO A 21 7.74 8.03 -6.74
CA PRO A 21 8.52 8.08 -7.96
C PRO A 21 7.66 7.69 -9.16
N GLU A 22 7.91 8.35 -10.30
CA GLU A 22 7.14 8.15 -11.52
C GLU A 22 7.16 6.68 -11.96
N GLY A 23 6.01 6.15 -12.37
CA GLY A 23 5.86 4.73 -12.71
C GLY A 23 5.73 3.78 -11.52
N ALA A 24 5.75 4.27 -10.27
CA ALA A 24 5.47 3.42 -9.11
C ALA A 24 3.99 3.02 -9.05
N SER A 25 3.74 1.72 -8.88
CA SER A 25 2.42 1.19 -8.56
C SER A 25 2.28 1.01 -7.05
N ILE A 26 1.23 1.58 -6.44
CA ILE A 26 1.00 1.53 -4.99
C ILE A 26 -0.10 0.54 -4.65
N TYR A 27 0.16 -0.29 -3.63
CA TYR A 27 -0.76 -1.31 -3.16
C TYR A 27 -0.96 -1.22 -1.65
N SER A 28 -2.09 -1.73 -1.20
CA SER A 28 -2.36 -1.97 0.22
C SER A 28 -2.74 -3.44 0.43
N ARG A 29 -2.08 -4.09 1.37
CA ARG A 29 -2.33 -5.51 1.72
C ARG A 29 -2.24 -5.71 3.21
N LYS A 30 -3.06 -6.65 3.70
CA LYS A 30 -2.97 -7.15 5.08
C LYS A 30 -1.81 -8.14 5.19
N VAL A 31 -0.96 -7.97 6.18
CA VAL A 31 0.13 -8.92 6.46
C VAL A 31 -0.48 -10.18 7.06
N ALA A 32 -0.13 -11.34 6.49
CA ALA A 32 -0.58 -12.64 6.97
C ALA A 32 -0.04 -12.90 8.39
N ARG A 33 -0.64 -13.87 9.10
CA ARG A 33 -0.16 -14.28 10.44
C ARG A 33 1.30 -14.76 10.45
N SER A 34 1.77 -15.28 9.31
CA SER A 34 3.16 -15.69 9.12
C SER A 34 4.14 -14.51 8.90
N GLY A 35 3.64 -13.26 8.85
CA GLY A 35 4.44 -12.06 8.59
C GLY A 35 4.69 -11.77 7.10
N HIS A 36 3.97 -12.44 6.19
CA HIS A 36 4.17 -12.31 4.74
C HIS A 36 3.04 -11.52 4.06
N ILE A 37 3.34 -10.97 2.89
CA ILE A 37 2.35 -10.54 1.88
C ILE A 37 2.58 -11.30 0.58
N SER A 38 1.58 -11.34 -0.29
CA SER A 38 1.71 -11.88 -1.64
C SER A 38 1.64 -10.77 -2.68
N TYR A 39 2.56 -10.80 -3.65
CA TYR A 39 2.57 -9.96 -4.84
C TYR A 39 2.89 -10.84 -6.06
N GLU A 40 2.10 -10.72 -7.13
CA GLU A 40 2.24 -11.56 -8.35
C GLU A 40 2.38 -13.07 -8.06
N GLY A 41 1.58 -13.58 -7.10
CA GLY A 41 1.61 -14.99 -6.70
C GLY A 41 2.82 -15.42 -5.87
N ARG A 42 3.77 -14.52 -5.59
CA ARG A 42 4.97 -14.79 -4.79
C ARG A 42 4.86 -14.22 -3.38
N PRO A 43 5.25 -14.96 -2.33
CA PRO A 43 5.27 -14.46 -0.97
C PRO A 43 6.53 -13.63 -0.67
N TYR A 44 6.37 -12.54 0.06
CA TYR A 44 7.45 -11.68 0.56
C TYR A 44 7.33 -11.55 2.07
N PHE A 45 8.40 -11.86 2.79
CA PHE A 45 8.45 -11.67 4.24
C PHE A 45 8.57 -10.18 4.57
N ILE A 46 7.71 -9.72 5.48
CA ILE A 46 7.69 -8.34 5.97
C ILE A 46 8.17 -8.32 7.42
N SER A 47 7.33 -8.81 8.33
CA SER A 47 7.61 -8.91 9.76
C SER A 47 6.44 -9.61 10.43
N LYS A 48 6.71 -10.47 11.41
CA LYS A 48 5.67 -11.05 12.28
C LYS A 48 4.98 -10.01 13.15
N ASN A 49 5.67 -8.92 13.50
CA ASN A 49 5.12 -7.86 14.36
C ASN A 49 4.01 -7.06 13.66
N LEU A 50 4.00 -7.07 12.33
CA LEU A 50 2.97 -6.42 11.51
C LEU A 50 1.83 -7.37 11.14
N ALA A 51 1.83 -8.62 11.62
CA ALA A 51 0.79 -9.59 11.34
C ALA A 51 -0.60 -9.02 11.67
N GLY A 52 -1.53 -9.12 10.72
CA GLY A 52 -2.89 -8.61 10.86
C GLY A 52 -3.05 -7.11 10.60
N GLN A 53 -1.95 -6.37 10.43
CA GLN A 53 -1.99 -4.96 10.04
C GLN A 53 -2.07 -4.83 8.52
N TYR A 54 -2.73 -3.79 8.03
CA TYR A 54 -2.57 -3.37 6.65
C TYR A 54 -1.24 -2.65 6.51
N ILE A 55 -0.59 -2.77 5.37
CA ILE A 55 0.62 -1.99 5.05
C ILE A 55 0.48 -1.43 3.65
N ARG A 56 1.20 -0.34 3.39
CA ARG A 56 1.42 0.16 2.04
C ARG A 56 2.71 -0.43 1.49
N PHE A 57 2.72 -0.77 0.22
CA PHE A 57 3.96 -1.05 -0.50
C PHE A 57 3.86 -0.50 -1.91
N MET A 58 5.00 -0.20 -2.50
CA MET A 58 5.10 0.28 -3.87
C MET A 58 5.98 -0.65 -4.68
N VAL A 59 5.66 -0.78 -5.96
CA VAL A 59 6.44 -1.53 -6.94
C VAL A 59 6.92 -0.57 -8.00
N ILE A 60 8.24 -0.48 -8.18
CA ILE A 60 8.88 0.39 -9.16
C ILE A 60 10.14 -0.30 -9.68
N GLU A 61 10.37 -0.26 -11.00
CA GLU A 61 11.58 -0.84 -11.63
C GLU A 61 11.88 -2.29 -11.19
N GLY A 62 10.84 -3.11 -11.04
CA GLY A 62 10.96 -4.50 -10.60
C GLY A 62 11.32 -4.69 -9.11
N ARG A 63 11.27 -3.63 -8.31
CA ARG A 63 11.55 -3.66 -6.86
C ARG A 63 10.26 -3.50 -6.09
N LEU A 64 10.09 -4.33 -5.06
CA LEU A 64 9.02 -4.18 -4.06
C LEU A 64 9.60 -3.42 -2.87
N ILE A 65 9.08 -2.21 -2.64
CA ILE A 65 9.49 -1.33 -1.55
C ILE A 65 8.35 -1.27 -0.54
N VAL A 66 8.62 -1.74 0.67
CA VAL A 66 7.65 -1.77 1.76
C VAL A 66 7.76 -0.49 2.55
N ASP A 67 6.67 0.26 2.63
CA ASP A 67 6.56 1.41 3.51
C ASP A 67 5.52 1.08 4.58
N ALA A 68 5.99 0.63 5.75
CA ALA A 68 5.14 0.12 6.81
C ALA A 68 4.24 1.19 7.47
N ALA A 69 4.27 2.44 7.02
CA ALA A 69 3.31 3.45 7.45
C ALA A 69 1.93 3.22 6.81
N ILE A 70 0.92 2.92 7.64
CA ILE A 70 -0.45 3.31 7.30
C ILE A 70 -0.61 4.74 7.81
N PRO A 71 -0.62 5.77 6.96
CA PRO A 71 -1.05 7.08 7.39
C PRO A 71 -2.55 6.99 7.67
N LEU A 72 -2.91 6.68 8.92
CA LEU A 72 -4.30 6.67 9.34
C LEU A 72 -4.72 8.12 9.65
N HIS A 73 -5.05 8.88 8.61
CA HIS A 73 -5.79 10.12 8.78
C HIS A 73 -7.28 9.81 8.66
N LYS A 74 -7.99 9.92 9.79
CA LYS A 74 -9.44 9.76 9.87
C LYS A 74 -10.02 10.94 10.64
N GLU A 75 -10.90 11.67 9.98
CA GLU A 75 -11.70 12.70 10.60
C GLU A 75 -13.16 12.26 10.60
N TYR A 76 -13.80 12.36 11.75
CA TYR A 76 -15.21 12.05 11.94
C TYR A 76 -15.91 13.31 12.44
N PRO A 77 -17.01 13.75 11.80
CA PRO A 77 -17.87 14.74 12.42
C PRO A 77 -18.52 14.13 13.66
N LEU A 78 -18.39 14.80 14.80
CA LEU A 78 -19.12 14.44 16.02
C LEU A 78 -20.51 15.10 15.92
N CYS A 79 -21.53 14.25 15.81
CA CYS A 79 -22.94 14.64 15.98
C CYS A 79 -23.20 15.02 17.44
#